data_AF-A0ABD2PD79-F1
#
_entry.id   AF-A0ABD2PD79-F1
#
_cell.length_a   1.000
_cell.length_b   1.000
_cell.length_c   1.000
_cell.angle_alpha   90.00
_cell.angle_beta   90.00
_cell.angle_gamma   90.00
#
_symmetry.space_group_name_H-M   'P 1'
#
loop_
_entity.id
_entity.type
_entity.pdbx_description
1 polymer ?
#
loop_
_entity_poly.entity_id
_entity_poly.type
_entity_poly.pdbx_seq_one_letter_code
_entity_poly.pdbx_strand_id
1 'polypeptide(L)'
;MTYQPNCRDLEFLKTLRFNDEDLETLTSIEQKNVEDTVFWKYSTFHSSRKKCESVPDLTRHKHGVFLTDTLLHASRSYEALDASRTWICYWVLHSLSLLEIKIPDKAKRACIKFLAKCQNSSGGFGGGPGQISHLAPTYAAVNALIILGMEEAFKVIDREKLLEFLWSLKQQNGSFCMHIDGEIDIRGVYCALAVASLTGILSDKLCENTAGWIVSCQTYEGGFGGCPDMEAHGGYTFCGLAALIILRKQQLCDIQALLRWLVHRQMRFEGGFQGRTNKLVDGCYSFWQGASFALIHNLLDYPPDHYLFDNGALQEYILTCAQHPSGGLIDKPGKYRDEYHSCYVLSGLSIAQHFNSDFEVLGNSRNEVACTHPVYNIRVDLLRKGLLYFRETKLVEEL
;
A
#
# COMPACT_ATOMS: atom_id res chain seq x y z
N MET A 1 17.10 27.17 -1.01
CA MET A 1 17.04 26.66 0.37
C MET A 1 15.94 25.63 0.38
N THR A 2 16.29 24.34 0.38
CA THR A 2 15.31 23.27 0.50
C THR A 2 14.69 23.35 1.88
N TYR A 3 13.37 23.53 1.93
CA TYR A 3 12.59 23.50 3.17
C TYR A 3 12.78 22.11 3.79
N GLN A 4 13.40 22.03 4.97
CA GLN A 4 13.41 20.78 5.72
C GLN A 4 12.11 20.69 6.50
N PRO A 5 11.31 19.63 6.35
CA PRO A 5 10.12 19.45 7.16
C PRO A 5 10.54 19.43 8.63
N ASN A 6 9.81 20.20 9.45
CA ASN A 6 10.03 20.28 10.89
C ASN A 6 8.86 19.60 11.62
N CYS A 7 9.15 18.93 12.73
CA CYS A 7 8.11 18.41 13.63
C CYS A 7 7.21 19.55 14.12
N ARG A 8 5.90 19.28 14.23
CA ARG A 8 4.90 20.26 14.64
C ARG A 8 5.06 20.57 16.13
N ASP A 9 4.88 21.83 16.51
CA ASP A 9 4.98 22.26 17.91
C ASP A 9 3.85 21.65 18.77
N LEU A 10 4.17 21.33 20.03
CA LEU A 10 3.24 20.65 20.94
C LEU A 10 2.06 21.54 21.37
N GLU A 11 2.26 22.86 21.54
CA GLU A 11 1.16 23.78 21.84
C GLU A 11 0.27 23.97 20.61
N PHE A 12 0.85 24.04 19.41
CA PHE A 12 0.08 24.03 18.17
C PHE A 12 -0.79 22.77 18.04
N LEU A 13 -0.23 21.58 18.28
CA LEU A 13 -0.99 20.31 18.22
C LEU A 13 -2.22 20.32 19.14
N LYS A 14 -2.13 20.91 20.35
CA LYS A 14 -3.30 21.00 21.25
C LYS A 14 -4.47 21.76 20.63
N THR A 15 -4.20 22.74 19.77
CA THR A 15 -5.26 23.52 19.08
C THR A 15 -5.99 22.72 18.00
N LEU A 16 -5.45 21.57 17.59
CA LEU A 16 -6.01 20.72 16.53
C LEU A 16 -6.87 19.57 17.06
N ARG A 17 -6.98 19.43 18.39
CA ARG A 17 -7.77 18.38 19.05
C ARG A 17 -9.22 18.37 18.58
N PHE A 18 -9.81 17.18 18.55
CA PHE A 18 -11.21 17.00 18.20
C PHE A 18 -12.12 17.76 19.17
N ASN A 19 -13.05 18.52 18.60
CA ASN A 19 -14.12 19.17 19.33
C ASN A 19 -15.43 18.47 18.95
N ASP A 20 -16.10 17.87 19.92
CA ASP A 20 -17.40 17.21 19.73
C ASP A 20 -18.58 18.14 20.01
N GLU A 21 -18.33 19.43 20.24
CA GLU A 21 -19.36 20.46 20.43
C GLU A 21 -20.35 20.10 21.56
N ASP A 22 -19.83 19.49 22.62
CA ASP A 22 -20.60 18.97 23.76
C ASP A 22 -21.66 17.90 23.39
N LEU A 23 -21.51 17.26 22.22
CA LEU A 23 -22.38 16.19 21.71
C LEU A 23 -21.61 14.87 21.56
N GLU A 24 -21.49 14.17 22.67
CA GLU A 24 -20.74 12.91 22.72
C GLU A 24 -21.45 11.77 21.97
N THR A 25 -20.68 11.03 21.18
CA THR A 25 -21.09 9.80 20.50
C THR A 25 -19.96 8.77 20.58
N LEU A 26 -20.24 7.51 20.23
CA LEU A 26 -19.18 6.49 20.15
C LEU A 26 -18.02 6.92 19.23
N THR A 27 -18.31 7.64 18.15
CA THR A 27 -17.29 8.17 17.25
C THR A 27 -16.40 9.21 17.95
N SER A 28 -16.99 10.17 18.66
CA SER A 28 -16.23 11.23 19.33
C SER A 28 -15.42 10.70 20.51
N ILE A 29 -15.98 9.75 21.28
CA ILE A 29 -15.28 9.08 22.38
C ILE A 29 -14.03 8.38 21.86
N GLU A 30 -14.18 7.54 20.83
CA GLU A 30 -13.05 6.77 20.30
C GLU A 30 -12.00 7.67 19.63
N GLN A 31 -12.42 8.75 18.96
CA GLN A 31 -11.50 9.74 18.41
C GLN A 31 -10.68 10.42 19.52
N LYS A 32 -11.34 10.94 20.57
CA LYS A 32 -10.67 11.57 21.72
C LYS A 32 -9.69 10.60 22.41
N ASN A 33 -10.10 9.35 22.60
CA ASN A 33 -9.25 8.29 23.17
C ASN A 33 -7.97 8.08 22.34
N VAL A 34 -8.10 8.00 21.01
CA VAL A 34 -6.93 7.86 20.12
C VAL A 34 -6.05 9.09 20.18
N GLU A 35 -6.61 10.30 20.10
CA GLU A 35 -5.83 11.53 20.18
C GLU A 35 -5.05 11.62 21.50
N ASP A 36 -5.59 11.12 22.62
CA ASP A 36 -4.86 11.10 23.89
C ASP A 36 -3.65 10.17 23.88
N THR A 37 -3.80 8.98 23.29
CA THR A 37 -2.65 8.06 23.12
C THR A 37 -1.58 8.62 22.19
N VAL A 38 -2.00 9.31 21.12
CA VAL A 38 -1.10 9.98 20.16
C VAL A 38 -0.43 11.19 20.80
N PHE A 39 -1.16 12.02 21.55
CA PHE A 39 -0.61 13.16 22.27
C PHE A 39 0.45 12.73 23.29
N TRP A 40 0.23 11.61 23.98
CA TRP A 40 1.21 11.05 24.89
C TRP A 40 2.51 10.64 24.16
N LYS A 41 2.40 10.07 22.96
CA LYS A 41 3.56 9.76 22.11
C LYS A 41 4.30 11.03 21.69
N TYR A 42 3.58 12.04 21.20
CA TYR A 42 4.19 13.32 20.82
C TYR A 42 4.83 14.04 22.01
N SER A 43 4.21 14.04 23.18
CA SER A 43 4.76 14.65 24.40
C SER A 43 6.06 13.96 24.86
N THR A 44 6.07 12.63 24.81
CA THR A 44 7.26 11.81 25.12
C THR A 44 8.39 12.05 24.12
N PHE A 45 8.05 12.13 22.83
CA PHE A 45 8.98 12.48 21.76
C PHE A 45 9.59 13.87 21.98
N HIS A 46 8.78 14.91 22.23
CA HIS A 46 9.26 16.28 22.45
C HIS A 46 10.19 16.38 23.66
N SER A 47 9.89 15.64 24.73
CA SER A 47 10.74 15.56 25.91
C SER A 47 12.08 14.85 25.63
N SER A 48 12.10 13.90 24.69
CA SER A 48 13.31 13.20 24.24
C SER A 48 14.15 14.07 23.30
N ARG A 49 13.51 14.85 22.41
CA ARG A 49 14.18 15.77 21.47
C ARG A 49 15.01 16.84 22.17
N LYS A 50 14.58 17.31 23.35
CA LYS A 50 15.38 18.22 24.20
C LYS A 50 16.73 17.64 24.61
N LYS A 51 16.90 16.31 24.56
CA LYS A 51 18.12 15.59 24.94
C LYS A 51 18.94 15.10 23.74
N CYS A 52 18.35 15.04 22.55
CA CYS A 52 18.97 14.51 21.35
C CYS A 52 18.36 15.17 20.10
N GLU A 53 19.17 15.90 19.34
CA GLU A 53 18.70 16.61 18.15
C GLU A 53 18.40 15.70 16.95
N SER A 54 18.83 14.42 16.98
CA SER A 54 18.69 13.51 15.84
C SER A 54 17.33 12.82 15.70
N VAL A 55 16.37 13.08 16.59
CA VAL A 55 15.04 12.44 16.58
C VAL A 55 14.02 13.29 15.80
N PRO A 56 13.02 12.68 15.14
CA PRO A 56 12.65 11.27 15.21
C PRO A 56 13.53 10.41 14.29
N ASP A 57 13.80 9.17 14.71
CA ASP A 57 14.64 8.22 13.98
C ASP A 57 13.83 6.96 13.61
N LEU A 58 13.98 6.48 12.38
CA LEU A 58 13.48 5.19 11.94
C LEU A 58 14.36 4.08 12.53
N THR A 59 13.78 3.17 13.30
CA THR A 59 14.51 2.08 13.97
C THR A 59 14.81 0.91 13.02
N ARG A 60 15.41 1.22 11.85
CA ARG A 60 15.66 0.34 10.70
C ARG A 60 16.16 -1.04 11.08
N HIS A 61 17.19 -1.13 11.92
CA HIS A 61 17.76 -2.40 12.34
C HIS A 61 16.72 -3.30 13.03
N LYS A 62 15.91 -2.74 13.95
CA LYS A 62 14.89 -3.50 14.67
C LYS A 62 13.80 -3.99 13.72
N HIS A 63 13.35 -3.14 12.80
CA HIS A 63 12.39 -3.55 11.77
C HIS A 63 12.97 -4.67 10.88
N GLY A 64 14.24 -4.55 10.48
CA GLY A 64 14.95 -5.56 9.72
C GLY A 64 15.02 -6.92 10.41
N VAL A 65 15.32 -6.94 11.71
CA VAL A 65 15.34 -8.18 12.51
C VAL A 65 13.95 -8.82 12.55
N PHE A 66 12.91 -8.05 12.86
CA PHE A 66 11.53 -8.54 12.88
C PHE A 66 11.08 -9.15 11.54
N LEU A 67 11.34 -8.44 10.44
CA LEU A 67 10.95 -8.87 9.10
C LEU A 67 11.74 -10.10 8.65
N THR A 68 13.05 -10.15 8.92
CA THR A 68 13.90 -11.30 8.55
C THR A 68 13.52 -12.55 9.34
N ASP A 69 13.20 -12.41 10.62
CA ASP A 69 12.73 -13.54 11.45
C ASP A 69 11.41 -14.11 10.92
N THR A 70 10.45 -13.23 10.59
CA THR A 70 9.14 -13.64 10.05
C THR A 70 9.25 -14.36 8.70
N LEU A 71 10.24 -14.00 7.87
CA LEU A 71 10.48 -14.70 6.60
C LEU A 71 10.87 -16.18 6.79
N LEU A 72 11.46 -16.51 7.94
CA LEU A 72 11.97 -17.84 8.26
C LEU A 72 11.02 -18.63 9.17
N HIS A 73 10.36 -17.95 10.10
CA HIS A 73 9.51 -18.56 11.12
C HIS A 73 8.21 -17.77 11.28
N ALA A 74 7.09 -18.48 11.25
CA ALA A 74 5.79 -17.95 11.65
C ALA A 74 5.30 -18.71 12.87
N SER A 75 4.90 -17.99 13.91
CA SER A 75 4.35 -18.61 15.12
C SER A 75 2.92 -19.10 14.88
N ARG A 76 2.37 -19.87 15.83
CA ARG A 76 0.97 -20.33 15.79
C ARG A 76 -0.05 -19.18 15.63
N SER A 77 0.29 -17.97 16.07
CA SER A 77 -0.58 -16.79 15.90
C SER A 77 -0.89 -16.45 14.44
N TYR A 78 -0.14 -17.00 13.48
CA TYR A 78 -0.33 -16.76 12.04
C TYR A 78 -1.29 -17.77 11.39
N GLU A 79 -1.89 -18.70 12.14
CA GLU A 79 -2.87 -19.66 11.59
C GLU A 79 -4.01 -18.96 10.82
N ALA A 80 -4.47 -17.79 11.30
CA ALA A 80 -5.49 -16.99 10.61
C ALA A 80 -5.05 -16.45 9.22
N LEU A 81 -3.74 -16.45 8.94
CA LEU A 81 -3.15 -16.00 7.68
C LEU A 81 -2.60 -17.17 6.84
N ASP A 82 -2.96 -18.42 7.13
CA ASP A 82 -2.50 -19.58 6.34
C ASP A 82 -2.97 -19.51 4.87
N ALA A 83 -4.13 -18.87 4.62
CA ALA A 83 -4.61 -18.56 3.28
C ALA A 83 -4.05 -17.24 2.69
N SER A 84 -2.98 -16.69 3.28
CA SER A 84 -2.37 -15.42 2.89
C SER A 84 -0.84 -15.44 3.06
N ARG A 85 -0.21 -16.61 2.89
CA ARG A 85 1.25 -16.73 3.04
C ARG A 85 2.02 -16.05 1.91
N THR A 86 1.45 -16.00 0.70
CA THR A 86 2.01 -15.19 -0.40
C THR A 86 1.98 -13.69 -0.08
N TRP A 87 0.97 -13.22 0.66
CA TRP A 87 0.93 -11.85 1.20
C TRP A 87 2.04 -11.60 2.21
N ILE A 88 2.28 -12.52 3.14
CA ILE A 88 3.40 -12.43 4.08
C ILE A 88 4.73 -12.31 3.32
N CYS A 89 4.94 -13.12 2.27
CA CYS A 89 6.11 -12.98 1.40
C CYS A 89 6.19 -11.57 0.79
N TYR A 90 5.13 -11.07 0.18
CA TYR A 90 5.13 -9.72 -0.42
C TYR A 90 5.43 -8.64 0.63
N TRP A 91 4.69 -8.61 1.74
CA TRP A 91 4.82 -7.60 2.78
C TRP A 91 6.23 -7.56 3.37
N VAL A 92 6.81 -8.73 3.67
CA VAL A 92 8.15 -8.82 4.23
C VAL A 92 9.21 -8.43 3.21
N LEU A 93 9.16 -9.00 2.00
CA LEU A 93 10.15 -8.73 0.94
C LEU A 93 10.13 -7.26 0.53
N HIS A 94 8.94 -6.67 0.37
CA HIS A 94 8.79 -5.26 0.03
C HIS A 94 9.34 -4.35 1.14
N SER A 95 8.97 -4.61 2.39
CA SER A 95 9.48 -3.86 3.54
C SER A 95 11.00 -3.90 3.62
N LEU A 96 11.61 -5.08 3.47
CA LEU A 96 13.07 -5.23 3.45
C LEU A 96 13.71 -4.48 2.27
N SER A 97 13.04 -4.46 1.10
CA SER A 97 13.52 -3.73 -0.08
C SER A 97 13.50 -2.21 0.10
N LEU A 98 12.47 -1.66 0.76
CA LEU A 98 12.37 -0.23 1.09
C LEU A 98 13.39 0.17 2.16
N LEU A 99 13.66 -0.73 3.11
CA LEU A 99 14.71 -0.54 4.10
C LEU A 99 16.13 -0.79 3.55
N GLU A 100 16.25 -1.22 2.29
CA GLU A 100 17.51 -1.60 1.62
C GLU A 100 18.31 -2.69 2.37
N ILE A 101 17.60 -3.58 3.07
CA ILE A 101 18.19 -4.68 3.80
C ILE A 101 18.35 -5.87 2.84
N LYS A 102 19.60 -6.30 2.65
CA LYS A 102 19.93 -7.39 1.72
C LYS A 102 19.44 -8.73 2.25
N ILE A 103 18.72 -9.46 1.39
CA ILE A 103 18.30 -10.84 1.64
C ILE A 103 19.31 -11.79 0.98
N PRO A 104 19.86 -12.79 1.70
CA PRO A 104 20.76 -13.77 1.10
C PRO A 104 20.11 -14.54 -0.05
N ASP A 105 20.86 -14.81 -1.12
CA ASP A 105 20.35 -15.53 -2.31
C ASP A 105 19.73 -16.89 -1.98
N LYS A 106 20.26 -17.59 -0.98
CA LYS A 106 19.67 -18.85 -0.48
C LYS A 106 18.24 -18.66 0.01
N ALA A 107 17.97 -17.58 0.76
CA ALA A 107 16.64 -17.26 1.27
C ALA A 107 15.73 -16.77 0.13
N LYS A 108 16.25 -15.97 -0.81
CA LYS A 108 15.52 -15.58 -2.02
C LYS A 108 15.04 -16.81 -2.80
N ARG A 109 15.93 -17.76 -3.10
CA ARG A 109 15.59 -19.02 -3.78
C ARG A 109 14.60 -19.88 -3.01
N ALA A 110 14.62 -19.86 -1.67
CA ALA A 110 13.61 -20.54 -0.87
C ALA A 110 12.22 -19.90 -1.06
N CYS A 111 12.15 -18.56 -1.11
CA CYS A 111 10.91 -17.84 -1.42
C CYS A 111 10.40 -18.16 -2.83
N ILE A 112 11.29 -18.18 -3.85
CA ILE A 112 10.94 -18.57 -5.22
C ILE A 112 10.31 -19.96 -5.25
N LYS A 113 10.96 -20.94 -4.61
CA LYS A 113 10.46 -22.32 -4.53
C LYS A 113 9.12 -22.42 -3.80
N PHE A 114 8.92 -21.62 -2.76
CA PHE A 114 7.66 -21.57 -2.03
C PHE A 114 6.52 -20.98 -2.88
N LEU A 115 6.77 -19.83 -3.52
CA LEU A 115 5.79 -19.17 -4.39
C LEU A 115 5.43 -20.04 -5.59
N ALA A 116 6.41 -20.74 -6.18
CA ALA A 116 6.17 -21.71 -7.25
C ALA A 116 5.22 -22.84 -6.82
N LYS A 117 5.30 -23.31 -5.57
CA LYS A 117 4.35 -24.31 -5.03
C LYS A 117 2.95 -23.75 -4.76
N CYS A 118 2.81 -22.43 -4.71
CA CYS A 118 1.51 -21.77 -4.55
C CYS A 118 0.84 -21.50 -5.91
N GLN A 119 1.55 -21.65 -7.03
CA GLN A 119 0.97 -21.51 -8.35
C GLN A 119 0.19 -22.78 -8.72
N ASN A 120 -1.00 -22.59 -9.29
CA ASN A 120 -1.84 -23.70 -9.76
C ASN A 120 -1.72 -23.91 -11.27
N SER A 121 -1.91 -25.15 -11.72
CA SER A 121 -1.92 -25.51 -13.14
C SER A 121 -3.08 -24.90 -13.93
N SER A 122 -4.14 -24.48 -13.25
CA SER A 122 -5.25 -23.70 -13.80
C SER A 122 -4.95 -22.19 -13.87
N GLY A 123 -3.73 -21.77 -13.53
CA GLY A 123 -3.32 -20.38 -13.49
C GLY A 123 -3.57 -19.68 -12.16
N GLY A 124 -2.88 -18.57 -11.95
CA GLY A 124 -2.91 -17.81 -10.70
C GLY A 124 -2.19 -18.52 -9.54
N PHE A 125 -2.22 -17.89 -8.37
CA PHE A 125 -1.63 -18.40 -7.14
C PHE A 125 -2.67 -18.48 -6.03
N GLY A 126 -2.56 -19.50 -5.19
CA GLY A 126 -3.29 -19.62 -3.93
C GLY A 126 -2.56 -18.97 -2.75
N GLY A 127 -3.24 -18.90 -1.61
CA GLY A 127 -2.70 -18.36 -0.36
C GLY A 127 -1.55 -19.19 0.23
N GLY A 128 -1.50 -20.48 -0.12
CA GLY A 128 -0.46 -21.43 0.22
C GLY A 128 -0.52 -22.67 -0.70
N PRO A 129 0.45 -23.60 -0.60
CA PRO A 129 0.51 -24.77 -1.47
C PRO A 129 -0.76 -25.63 -1.38
N GLY A 130 -1.35 -25.96 -2.53
CA GLY A 130 -2.56 -26.77 -2.64
C GLY A 130 -3.87 -26.01 -2.41
N GLN A 131 -3.83 -24.70 -2.14
CA GLN A 131 -5.02 -23.86 -2.09
C GLN A 131 -5.41 -23.36 -3.48
N ILE A 132 -6.71 -23.10 -3.68
CA ILE A 132 -7.24 -22.57 -4.93
C ILE A 132 -6.63 -21.21 -5.30
N SER A 133 -6.58 -20.90 -6.59
CA SER A 133 -6.12 -19.60 -7.07
C SER A 133 -7.09 -18.49 -6.71
N HIS A 134 -6.53 -17.35 -6.31
CA HIS A 134 -7.29 -16.17 -5.91
C HIS A 134 -6.49 -14.90 -6.27
N LEU A 135 -7.16 -13.82 -6.69
CA LEU A 135 -6.52 -12.61 -7.19
C LEU A 135 -5.65 -11.90 -6.15
N ALA A 136 -6.09 -11.80 -4.90
CA ALA A 136 -5.27 -11.26 -3.81
C ALA A 136 -3.90 -11.98 -3.64
N PRO A 137 -3.81 -13.31 -3.40
CA PRO A 137 -2.53 -13.99 -3.33
C PRO A 137 -1.79 -14.04 -4.68
N THR A 138 -2.49 -13.96 -5.82
CA THR A 138 -1.86 -13.81 -7.15
C THR A 138 -1.12 -12.48 -7.26
N TYR A 139 -1.75 -11.36 -6.89
CA TYR A 139 -1.11 -10.05 -6.82
C TYR A 139 0.13 -10.08 -5.91
N ALA A 140 -0.02 -10.62 -4.70
CA ALA A 140 1.08 -10.71 -3.75
C ALA A 140 2.25 -11.57 -4.28
N ALA A 141 1.95 -12.74 -4.87
CA ALA A 141 2.97 -13.63 -5.41
C ALA A 141 3.73 -13.01 -6.59
N VAL A 142 3.02 -12.38 -7.53
CA VAL A 142 3.65 -11.69 -8.67
C VAL A 142 4.54 -10.55 -8.19
N ASN A 143 4.06 -9.70 -7.28
CA ASN A 143 4.87 -8.62 -6.71
C ASN A 143 6.09 -9.15 -5.96
N ALA A 144 5.94 -10.21 -5.15
CA ALA A 144 7.04 -10.85 -4.43
C ALA A 144 8.10 -11.41 -5.40
N LEU A 145 7.69 -12.07 -6.48
CA LEU A 145 8.61 -12.58 -7.51
C LEU A 145 9.37 -11.45 -8.22
N ILE A 146 8.70 -10.32 -8.49
CA ILE A 146 9.34 -9.11 -9.05
C ILE A 146 10.37 -8.53 -8.06
N ILE A 147 10.01 -8.40 -6.79
CA ILE A 147 10.89 -7.86 -5.72
C ILE A 147 12.14 -8.72 -5.51
N LEU A 148 12.02 -10.05 -5.65
CA LEU A 148 13.19 -10.95 -5.55
C LEU A 148 14.25 -10.60 -6.60
N GLY A 149 13.84 -10.08 -7.76
CA GLY A 149 14.70 -9.46 -8.76
C GLY A 149 15.63 -10.47 -9.45
N MET A 150 15.25 -11.74 -9.51
CA MET A 150 16.03 -12.83 -10.12
C MET A 150 15.26 -13.36 -11.33
N GLU A 151 15.97 -13.68 -12.41
CA GLU A 151 15.34 -14.22 -13.63
C GLU A 151 14.59 -15.55 -13.33
N GLU A 152 15.15 -16.39 -12.46
CA GLU A 152 14.49 -17.61 -11.96
C GLU A 152 13.18 -17.32 -11.20
N ALA A 153 13.01 -16.15 -10.59
CA ALA A 153 11.75 -15.76 -9.98
C ALA A 153 10.72 -15.38 -11.05
N PHE A 154 11.13 -14.65 -12.08
CA PHE A 154 10.21 -14.23 -13.15
C PHE A 154 9.70 -15.43 -13.96
N LYS A 155 10.57 -16.44 -14.19
CA LYS A 155 10.23 -17.71 -14.86
C LYS A 155 9.21 -18.57 -14.11
N VAL A 156 8.96 -18.31 -12.83
CA VAL A 156 7.90 -19.01 -12.09
C VAL A 156 6.53 -18.67 -12.66
N ILE A 157 6.32 -17.45 -13.18
CA ILE A 157 5.01 -16.99 -13.61
C ILE A 157 4.63 -17.64 -14.96
N ASP A 158 3.74 -18.62 -14.92
CA ASP A 158 3.07 -19.12 -16.12
C ASP A 158 2.06 -18.08 -16.61
N ARG A 159 2.46 -17.33 -17.65
CA ARG A 159 1.70 -16.20 -18.19
C ARG A 159 0.47 -16.62 -18.97
N GLU A 160 0.52 -17.76 -19.65
CA GLU A 160 -0.60 -18.30 -20.41
C GLU A 160 -1.69 -18.77 -19.45
N LYS A 161 -1.32 -19.56 -18.44
CA LYS A 161 -2.26 -19.97 -17.40
C LYS A 161 -2.75 -18.81 -16.56
N LEU A 162 -1.90 -17.83 -16.25
CA LEU A 162 -2.36 -16.60 -15.61
C LEU A 162 -3.44 -15.90 -16.44
N LEU A 163 -3.25 -15.76 -17.76
CA LEU A 163 -4.26 -15.15 -18.63
C LEU A 163 -5.57 -15.95 -18.67
N GLU A 164 -5.51 -17.28 -18.77
CA GLU A 164 -6.69 -18.16 -18.67
C GLU A 164 -7.43 -17.94 -17.35
N PHE A 165 -6.69 -17.87 -16.23
CA PHE A 165 -7.26 -17.59 -14.92
C PHE A 165 -7.97 -16.24 -14.88
N LEU A 166 -7.33 -15.17 -15.36
CA LEU A 166 -7.96 -13.84 -15.40
C LEU A 166 -9.25 -13.82 -16.24
N TRP A 167 -9.27 -14.55 -17.36
CA TRP A 167 -10.48 -14.70 -18.18
C TRP A 167 -11.60 -15.45 -17.46
N SER A 168 -11.28 -16.47 -16.67
CA SER A 168 -12.31 -17.21 -15.92
C SER A 168 -13.00 -16.37 -14.84
N LEU A 169 -12.39 -15.26 -14.42
CA LEU A 169 -12.93 -14.34 -13.41
C LEU A 169 -13.63 -13.11 -14.01
N LYS A 170 -13.38 -12.81 -15.28
CA LYS A 170 -13.89 -11.62 -15.95
C LYS A 170 -15.41 -11.68 -16.10
N GLN A 171 -16.10 -10.67 -15.58
CA GLN A 171 -17.56 -10.54 -15.68
C GLN A 171 -17.97 -9.68 -16.88
N GLN A 172 -19.21 -9.86 -17.34
CA GLN A 172 -19.76 -9.15 -18.49
C GLN A 172 -19.85 -7.63 -18.27
N ASN A 173 -20.17 -7.21 -17.05
CA ASN A 173 -20.27 -5.81 -16.65
C ASN A 173 -18.91 -5.09 -16.51
N GLY A 174 -17.78 -5.80 -16.64
CA GLY A 174 -16.44 -5.24 -16.48
C GLY A 174 -15.74 -5.58 -15.16
N SER A 175 -16.45 -6.10 -14.16
CA SER A 175 -15.85 -6.49 -12.88
C SER A 175 -15.07 -7.82 -12.98
N PHE A 176 -14.37 -8.17 -11.90
CA PHE A 176 -13.69 -9.46 -11.75
C PHE A 176 -14.07 -10.07 -10.40
N CYS A 177 -14.38 -11.37 -10.39
CA CYS A 177 -14.47 -12.12 -9.13
C CYS A 177 -13.06 -12.28 -8.52
N MET A 178 -12.96 -12.32 -7.19
CA MET A 178 -11.67 -12.51 -6.51
C MET A 178 -11.10 -13.92 -6.69
N HIS A 179 -11.96 -14.92 -6.86
CA HIS A 179 -11.64 -16.28 -7.27
C HIS A 179 -12.88 -16.89 -7.95
N ILE A 180 -12.78 -18.12 -8.48
CA ILE A 180 -13.93 -18.81 -9.08
C ILE A 180 -15.03 -18.91 -8.01
N ASP A 181 -16.24 -18.44 -8.33
CA ASP A 181 -17.40 -18.34 -7.44
C ASP A 181 -17.20 -17.45 -6.19
N GLY A 182 -16.17 -16.59 -6.20
CA GLY A 182 -15.85 -15.66 -5.12
C GLY A 182 -16.60 -14.33 -5.19
N GLU A 183 -16.30 -13.45 -4.24
CA GLU A 183 -16.87 -12.12 -4.18
C GLU A 183 -16.39 -11.21 -5.33
N ILE A 184 -17.17 -10.17 -5.61
CA ILE A 184 -16.85 -9.14 -6.60
C ILE A 184 -16.73 -7.81 -5.87
N ASP A 185 -15.54 -7.22 -5.94
CA ASP A 185 -15.31 -5.83 -5.60
C ASP A 185 -14.08 -5.31 -6.35
N ILE A 186 -13.80 -4.02 -6.17
CA ILE A 186 -12.76 -3.29 -6.90
C ILE A 186 -11.34 -3.82 -6.65
N ARG A 187 -11.11 -4.60 -5.58
CA ARG A 187 -9.82 -5.29 -5.37
C ARG A 187 -9.56 -6.29 -6.48
N GLY A 188 -10.60 -7.00 -6.95
CA GLY A 188 -10.49 -7.97 -8.03
C GLY A 188 -10.00 -7.30 -9.30
N VAL A 189 -10.61 -6.16 -9.63
CA VAL A 189 -10.21 -5.34 -10.78
C VAL A 189 -8.75 -4.90 -10.68
N TYR A 190 -8.35 -4.27 -9.57
CA TYR A 190 -6.97 -3.81 -9.42
C TYR A 190 -5.97 -4.96 -9.45
N CYS A 191 -6.22 -6.05 -8.72
CA CYS A 191 -5.32 -7.20 -8.70
C CYS A 191 -5.15 -7.81 -10.09
N ALA A 192 -6.24 -8.02 -10.84
CA ALA A 192 -6.21 -8.57 -12.20
C ALA A 192 -5.42 -7.67 -13.16
N LEU A 193 -5.73 -6.37 -13.19
CA LEU A 193 -5.08 -5.43 -14.09
C LEU A 193 -3.61 -5.19 -13.73
N ALA A 194 -3.28 -5.15 -12.43
CA ALA A 194 -1.92 -4.98 -11.96
C ALA A 194 -1.04 -6.14 -12.43
N VAL A 195 -1.44 -7.40 -12.18
CA VAL A 195 -0.63 -8.54 -12.60
C VAL A 195 -0.59 -8.66 -14.12
N ALA A 196 -1.70 -8.43 -14.83
CA ALA A 196 -1.73 -8.47 -16.28
C ALA A 196 -0.79 -7.44 -16.92
N SER A 197 -0.77 -6.22 -16.39
CA SER A 197 0.13 -5.14 -16.83
C SER A 197 1.58 -5.47 -16.53
N LEU A 198 1.89 -5.90 -15.31
CA LEU A 198 3.25 -6.25 -14.88
C LEU A 198 3.86 -7.37 -15.71
N THR A 199 3.06 -8.38 -16.07
CA THR A 199 3.52 -9.55 -16.81
C THR A 199 3.27 -9.43 -18.31
N GLY A 200 2.90 -8.25 -18.83
CA GLY A 200 2.72 -8.02 -20.27
C GLY A 200 1.67 -8.91 -20.94
N ILE A 201 0.57 -9.21 -20.25
CA ILE A 201 -0.58 -9.99 -20.79
C ILE A 201 -1.88 -9.17 -20.78
N LEU A 202 -1.80 -7.88 -20.47
CA LEU A 202 -2.92 -6.95 -20.56
C LEU A 202 -3.35 -6.79 -22.03
N SER A 203 -4.66 -6.85 -22.30
CA SER A 203 -5.22 -6.65 -23.64
C SER A 203 -6.51 -5.83 -23.58
N ASP A 204 -6.86 -5.15 -24.66
CA ASP A 204 -8.09 -4.35 -24.75
C ASP A 204 -9.34 -5.19 -24.46
N LYS A 205 -9.35 -6.44 -24.92
CA LYS A 205 -10.46 -7.38 -24.70
C LYS A 205 -10.62 -7.75 -23.22
N LEU A 206 -9.52 -7.99 -22.49
CA LEU A 206 -9.56 -8.27 -21.05
C LEU A 206 -10.07 -7.04 -20.26
N CYS A 207 -9.79 -5.84 -20.77
CA CYS A 207 -10.16 -4.56 -20.17
C CYS A 207 -11.58 -4.07 -20.51
N GLU A 208 -12.32 -4.79 -21.34
CA GLU A 208 -13.64 -4.36 -21.83
C GLU A 208 -14.64 -4.14 -20.68
N ASN A 209 -15.34 -3.00 -20.73
CA ASN A 209 -16.30 -2.51 -19.72
C ASN A 209 -15.71 -2.20 -18.33
N THR A 210 -14.47 -2.57 -18.04
CA THR A 210 -13.85 -2.46 -16.72
C THR A 210 -13.79 -1.01 -16.22
N ALA A 211 -13.44 -0.06 -17.09
CA ALA A 211 -13.36 1.36 -16.71
C ALA A 211 -14.73 1.92 -16.29
N GLY A 212 -15.80 1.57 -17.01
CA GLY A 212 -17.16 2.01 -16.67
C GLY A 212 -17.61 1.46 -15.32
N TRP A 213 -17.30 0.18 -15.04
CA TRP A 213 -17.60 -0.43 -13.76
C TRP A 213 -16.82 0.24 -12.60
N ILE A 214 -15.53 0.53 -12.78
CA ILE A 214 -14.75 1.26 -11.76
C ILE A 214 -15.38 2.63 -11.47
N VAL A 215 -15.72 3.40 -12.51
CA VAL A 215 -16.32 4.74 -12.35
C VAL A 215 -17.65 4.67 -11.60
N SER A 216 -18.46 3.64 -11.84
CA SER A 216 -19.71 3.42 -11.08
C SER A 216 -19.51 3.15 -9.58
N CYS A 217 -18.28 2.85 -9.14
CA CYS A 217 -17.94 2.72 -7.73
C CYS A 217 -17.53 4.06 -7.08
N GLN A 218 -17.40 5.15 -7.84
CA GLN A 218 -17.16 6.47 -7.26
C GLN A 218 -18.44 6.99 -6.60
N THR A 219 -18.30 7.45 -5.36
CA THR A 219 -19.43 7.77 -4.48
C THR A 219 -19.72 9.27 -4.46
N TYR A 220 -20.84 9.65 -3.84
CA TYR A 220 -21.15 11.06 -3.56
C TYR A 220 -20.10 11.75 -2.68
N GLU A 221 -19.32 11.00 -1.89
CA GLU A 221 -18.27 11.57 -1.05
C GLU A 221 -17.07 12.04 -1.88
N GLY A 222 -16.86 11.43 -3.05
CA GLY A 222 -15.77 11.68 -4.00
C GLY A 222 -14.76 10.54 -4.13
N GLY A 223 -14.58 9.72 -3.09
CA GLY A 223 -13.79 8.48 -3.14
C GLY A 223 -14.56 7.30 -3.74
N PHE A 224 -13.91 6.13 -3.84
CA PHE A 224 -14.52 4.90 -4.35
C PHE A 224 -14.89 3.92 -3.24
N GLY A 225 -16.05 3.28 -3.40
CA GLY A 225 -16.47 2.11 -2.63
C GLY A 225 -15.97 0.79 -3.22
N GLY A 226 -16.24 -0.31 -2.52
CA GLY A 226 -15.84 -1.65 -2.97
C GLY A 226 -16.61 -2.10 -4.23
N CYS A 227 -17.87 -1.72 -4.30
CA CYS A 227 -18.75 -1.87 -5.45
C CYS A 227 -19.67 -0.64 -5.52
N PRO A 228 -20.51 -0.50 -6.56
CA PRO A 228 -21.47 0.61 -6.64
C PRO A 228 -22.33 0.71 -5.37
N ASP A 229 -22.68 1.94 -5.01
CA ASP A 229 -23.53 2.30 -3.85
C ASP A 229 -22.93 2.03 -2.46
N MET A 230 -21.66 1.66 -2.35
CA MET A 230 -20.95 1.50 -1.08
C MET A 230 -20.24 2.80 -0.63
N GLU A 231 -19.94 2.92 0.67
CA GLU A 231 -19.18 4.03 1.26
C GLU A 231 -17.77 4.15 0.66
N ALA A 232 -17.27 5.38 0.50
CA ALA A 232 -15.91 5.62 0.01
C ALA A 232 -14.88 5.11 1.02
N HIS A 233 -13.86 4.40 0.56
CA HIS A 233 -12.82 3.81 1.41
C HIS A 233 -11.43 3.96 0.80
N GLY A 234 -10.41 4.26 1.62
CA GLY A 234 -9.05 4.55 1.13
C GLY A 234 -8.45 3.41 0.31
N GLY A 235 -8.57 2.17 0.79
CA GLY A 235 -8.11 0.98 0.06
C GLY A 235 -8.81 0.79 -1.29
N TYR A 236 -10.14 0.94 -1.34
CA TYR A 236 -10.91 0.80 -2.58
C TYR A 236 -10.68 1.97 -3.54
N THR A 237 -10.53 3.17 -3.01
CA THR A 237 -10.14 4.39 -3.74
C THR A 237 -8.80 4.22 -4.44
N PHE A 238 -7.80 3.72 -3.71
CA PHE A 238 -6.52 3.37 -4.31
C PHE A 238 -6.67 2.35 -5.45
N CYS A 239 -7.36 1.24 -5.18
CA CYS A 239 -7.58 0.18 -6.18
C CYS A 239 -8.24 0.74 -7.45
N GLY A 240 -9.31 1.54 -7.31
CA GLY A 240 -10.02 2.15 -8.42
C GLY A 240 -9.17 3.13 -9.22
N LEU A 241 -8.51 4.07 -8.55
CA LEU A 241 -7.67 5.07 -9.21
C LEU A 241 -6.47 4.43 -9.92
N ALA A 242 -5.76 3.52 -9.24
CA ALA A 242 -4.62 2.81 -9.82
C ALA A 242 -5.04 1.94 -11.00
N ALA A 243 -6.20 1.27 -10.92
CA ALA A 243 -6.76 0.51 -12.03
C ALA A 243 -7.08 1.40 -13.24
N LEU A 244 -7.74 2.54 -13.04
CA LEU A 244 -8.01 3.49 -14.13
C LEU A 244 -6.74 4.02 -14.80
N ILE A 245 -5.67 4.22 -14.02
CA ILE A 245 -4.36 4.63 -14.55
C ILE A 245 -3.73 3.51 -15.39
N ILE A 246 -3.80 2.25 -14.95
CA ILE A 246 -3.36 1.10 -15.76
C ILE A 246 -4.13 1.03 -17.08
N LEU A 247 -5.44 1.30 -17.04
CA LEU A 247 -6.31 1.34 -18.22
C LEU A 247 -6.13 2.59 -19.11
N ARG A 248 -5.42 3.61 -18.63
CA ARG A 248 -5.35 4.95 -19.26
C ARG A 248 -6.73 5.59 -19.44
N LYS A 249 -7.58 5.44 -18.42
CA LYS A 249 -8.97 5.92 -18.37
C LYS A 249 -9.25 6.78 -17.14
N GLN A 250 -8.22 7.30 -16.49
CA GLN A 250 -8.34 8.12 -15.28
C GLN A 250 -9.23 9.37 -15.44
N GLN A 251 -9.32 9.93 -16.65
CA GLN A 251 -10.17 11.07 -16.96
C GLN A 251 -11.67 10.80 -16.84
N LEU A 252 -12.08 9.53 -16.64
CA LEU A 252 -13.48 9.17 -16.52
C LEU A 252 -14.04 9.35 -15.10
N CYS A 253 -13.20 9.47 -14.07
CA CYS A 253 -13.68 9.77 -12.72
C CYS A 253 -13.68 11.27 -12.44
N ASP A 254 -14.51 11.68 -11.48
CA ASP A 254 -14.52 13.05 -10.99
C ASP A 254 -13.29 13.29 -10.11
N ILE A 255 -12.23 13.79 -10.74
CA ILE A 255 -10.94 14.08 -10.10
C ILE A 255 -11.08 15.18 -9.03
N GLN A 256 -11.98 16.14 -9.21
CA GLN A 256 -12.16 17.24 -8.25
C GLN A 256 -12.84 16.75 -6.97
N ALA A 257 -13.91 15.96 -7.10
CA ALA A 257 -14.56 15.33 -5.96
C ALA A 257 -13.60 14.37 -5.24
N LEU A 258 -12.81 13.60 -6.00
CA LEU A 258 -11.80 12.70 -5.44
C LEU A 258 -10.72 13.43 -4.66
N LEU A 259 -10.14 14.51 -5.22
CA LEU A 259 -9.15 15.33 -4.52
C LEU A 259 -9.74 15.90 -3.23
N ARG A 260 -10.96 16.47 -3.30
CA ARG A 260 -11.67 16.97 -2.13
C ARG A 260 -11.83 15.88 -1.07
N TRP A 261 -12.22 14.67 -1.47
CA TRP A 261 -12.37 13.57 -0.53
C TRP A 261 -11.04 13.20 0.13
N LEU A 262 -9.98 13.03 -0.65
CA LEU A 262 -8.64 12.64 -0.17
C LEU A 262 -8.08 13.63 0.86
N VAL A 263 -8.16 14.95 0.61
CA VAL A 263 -7.63 15.97 1.55
C VAL A 263 -8.33 15.95 2.91
N HIS A 264 -9.58 15.50 2.97
CA HIS A 264 -10.33 15.35 4.22
C HIS A 264 -10.04 14.03 4.96
N ARG A 265 -9.14 13.18 4.44
CA ARG A 265 -8.73 11.93 5.08
C ARG A 265 -7.46 12.05 5.90
N GLN A 266 -6.68 13.13 5.73
CA GLN A 266 -5.56 13.37 6.62
C GLN A 266 -6.06 13.92 7.95
N MET A 267 -5.69 13.27 9.04
CA MET A 267 -6.15 13.60 10.37
C MET A 267 -5.38 14.81 10.87
N ARG A 268 -6.08 15.92 11.12
CA ARG A 268 -5.45 17.21 11.47
C ARG A 268 -4.53 17.12 12.69
N PHE A 269 -4.92 16.37 13.70
CA PHE A 269 -4.16 16.23 14.94
C PHE A 269 -3.06 15.19 14.78
N GLU A 270 -3.42 13.95 14.43
CA GLU A 270 -2.51 12.82 14.35
C GLU A 270 -1.51 12.92 13.21
N GLY A 271 -1.82 13.60 12.10
CA GLY A 271 -0.97 13.70 10.91
C GLY A 271 -1.01 12.48 9.98
N GLY A 272 -1.42 11.31 10.49
CA GLY A 272 -1.73 10.12 9.70
C GLY A 272 -3.06 10.23 8.95
N PHE A 273 -3.49 9.13 8.33
CA PHE A 273 -4.74 9.09 7.56
C PHE A 273 -5.80 8.18 8.18
N GLN A 274 -7.08 8.55 8.03
CA GLN A 274 -8.21 7.64 8.21
C GLN A 274 -8.60 7.00 6.87
N GLY A 275 -9.16 5.78 6.94
CA GLY A 275 -9.65 5.09 5.75
C GLY A 275 -10.95 5.65 5.19
N ARG A 276 -11.78 6.23 6.06
CA ARG A 276 -13.14 6.72 5.77
C ARG A 276 -13.50 7.86 6.69
N THR A 277 -14.49 8.65 6.28
CA THR A 277 -15.03 9.76 7.07
C THR A 277 -15.45 9.28 8.48
N ASN A 278 -15.10 10.02 9.53
CA ASN A 278 -15.45 9.69 10.92
C ASN A 278 -14.92 8.33 11.44
N LYS A 279 -13.82 7.82 10.89
CA LYS A 279 -13.09 6.66 11.42
C LYS A 279 -11.72 7.08 11.97
N LEU A 280 -11.12 6.22 12.78
CA LEU A 280 -9.84 6.51 13.43
C LEU A 280 -8.70 6.56 12.40
N VAL A 281 -7.62 7.25 12.76
CA VAL A 281 -6.33 7.15 12.07
C VAL A 281 -5.84 5.70 12.04
N ASP A 282 -5.15 5.30 10.98
CA ASP A 282 -4.47 4.01 10.90
C ASP A 282 -3.26 4.10 9.95
N GLY A 283 -2.14 3.56 10.41
CA GLY A 283 -0.85 3.56 9.73
C GLY A 283 -0.88 2.96 8.33
N CYS A 284 -1.70 1.96 8.03
CA CYS A 284 -1.74 1.38 6.69
C CYS A 284 -2.27 2.36 5.62
N TYR A 285 -3.13 3.30 6.01
CA TYR A 285 -3.63 4.34 5.10
C TYR A 285 -2.57 5.36 4.72
N SER A 286 -1.40 5.35 5.37
CA SER A 286 -0.24 6.10 4.91
C SER A 286 0.10 5.76 3.46
N PHE A 287 -0.06 4.50 3.05
CA PHE A 287 0.06 4.13 1.64
C PHE A 287 -1.26 4.28 0.88
N TRP A 288 -2.37 3.71 1.36
CA TRP A 288 -3.61 3.69 0.56
C TRP A 288 -4.13 5.09 0.21
N GLN A 289 -4.07 6.03 1.16
CA GLN A 289 -4.42 7.44 0.88
C GLN A 289 -3.23 8.18 0.28
N GLY A 290 -2.04 8.04 0.85
CA GLY A 290 -0.84 8.76 0.39
C GLY A 290 -0.50 8.50 -1.09
N ALA A 291 -0.51 7.24 -1.52
CA ALA A 291 -0.26 6.90 -2.92
C ALA A 291 -1.35 7.44 -3.84
N SER A 292 -2.61 7.52 -3.38
CA SER A 292 -3.69 8.13 -4.16
C SER A 292 -3.43 9.61 -4.45
N PHE A 293 -2.77 10.34 -3.55
CA PHE A 293 -2.28 11.70 -3.83
C PHE A 293 -1.16 11.73 -4.88
N ALA A 294 -0.18 10.83 -4.78
CA ALA A 294 0.89 10.75 -5.79
C ALA A 294 0.33 10.42 -7.19
N LEU A 295 -0.74 9.61 -7.25
CA LEU A 295 -1.46 9.30 -8.48
C LEU A 295 -2.23 10.51 -9.01
N ILE A 296 -3.07 11.14 -8.18
CA ILE A 296 -3.92 12.26 -8.60
C ILE A 296 -3.12 13.50 -9.00
N HIS A 297 -1.95 13.71 -8.38
CA HIS A 297 -1.08 14.83 -8.68
C HIS A 297 -0.75 14.92 -10.18
N ASN A 298 -0.43 13.78 -10.79
CA ASN A 298 -0.10 13.68 -12.21
C ASN A 298 -1.31 13.82 -13.14
N LEU A 299 -2.52 13.97 -12.59
CA LEU A 299 -3.78 14.09 -13.33
C LEU A 299 -4.36 15.50 -13.31
N LEU A 300 -3.78 16.43 -12.54
CA LEU A 300 -4.22 17.82 -12.49
C LEU A 300 -3.70 18.58 -13.70
N ASP A 301 -4.50 19.50 -14.25
CA ASP A 301 -4.10 20.36 -15.37
C ASP A 301 -2.92 21.28 -14.98
N TYR A 302 -2.93 21.75 -13.73
CA TYR A 302 -1.93 22.62 -13.14
C TYR A 302 -1.48 22.03 -11.80
N PRO A 303 -0.61 21.01 -11.83
CA PRO A 303 -0.13 20.38 -10.62
C PRO A 303 0.77 21.36 -9.83
N PRO A 304 0.60 21.49 -8.51
CA PRO A 304 1.47 22.33 -7.70
C PRO A 304 2.89 21.74 -7.58
N ASP A 305 3.89 22.58 -7.32
CA ASP A 305 5.27 22.12 -7.05
C ASP A 305 5.46 21.62 -5.59
N HIS A 306 4.39 21.14 -4.94
CA HIS A 306 4.42 20.63 -3.56
C HIS A 306 3.38 19.52 -3.35
N TYR A 307 3.52 18.78 -2.25
CA TYR A 307 2.59 17.73 -1.88
C TYR A 307 1.15 18.25 -1.71
N LEU A 308 0.17 17.48 -2.19
CA LEU A 308 -1.27 17.76 -1.99
C LEU A 308 -1.78 17.38 -0.58
N PHE A 309 -0.90 16.91 0.28
CA PHE A 309 -1.15 16.56 1.68
C PHE A 309 0.06 17.01 2.53
N ASP A 310 -0.10 17.09 3.85
CA ASP A 310 1.00 17.44 4.75
C ASP A 310 1.95 16.25 4.91
N ASN A 311 2.98 16.20 4.07
CA ASN A 311 3.97 15.14 4.06
C ASN A 311 4.81 15.13 5.35
N GLY A 312 5.11 16.29 5.92
CA GLY A 312 5.83 16.42 7.18
C GLY A 312 5.05 15.79 8.34
N ALA A 313 3.76 16.08 8.45
CA ALA A 313 2.89 15.50 9.47
C ALA A 313 2.73 13.98 9.33
N LEU A 314 2.67 13.46 8.09
CA LEU A 314 2.63 12.01 7.88
C LEU A 314 3.93 11.34 8.33
N GLN A 315 5.09 11.88 7.94
CA GLN A 315 6.39 11.37 8.38
C GLN A 315 6.51 11.43 9.91
N GLU A 316 6.04 12.52 10.53
CA GLU A 316 6.05 12.68 11.98
C GLU A 316 5.19 11.61 12.67
N TYR A 317 3.96 11.38 12.20
CA TYR A 317 3.08 10.31 12.70
C TYR A 317 3.76 8.94 12.61
N ILE A 318 4.32 8.61 11.45
CA ILE A 318 4.96 7.31 11.22
C ILE A 318 6.13 7.11 12.17
N LEU A 319 7.04 8.09 12.23
CA LEU A 319 8.29 7.97 12.99
C LEU A 319 8.09 8.07 14.51
N THR A 320 6.99 8.63 15.00
CA THR A 320 6.73 8.76 16.45
C THR A 320 5.66 7.81 16.99
N CYS A 321 4.62 7.54 16.21
CA CYS A 321 3.42 6.83 16.66
C CYS A 321 3.30 5.42 16.09
N ALA A 322 3.78 5.18 14.87
CA ALA A 322 3.58 3.90 14.16
C ALA A 322 4.76 2.91 14.28
N GLN A 323 5.80 3.22 15.06
CA GLN A 323 6.92 2.28 15.29
C GLN A 323 6.69 1.44 16.56
N HIS A 324 6.83 0.11 16.43
CA HIS A 324 6.87 -0.77 17.60
C HIS A 324 8.29 -0.77 18.22
N PRO A 325 8.44 -0.64 19.56
CA PRO A 325 9.76 -0.52 20.21
C PRO A 325 10.74 -1.68 19.94
N SER A 326 10.22 -2.87 19.62
CA SER A 326 10.99 -4.09 19.32
C SER A 326 11.15 -4.37 17.82
N GLY A 327 10.84 -3.41 16.94
CA GLY A 327 10.82 -3.61 15.48
C GLY A 327 9.44 -3.99 14.96
N GLY A 328 9.21 -3.85 13.65
CA GLY A 328 7.88 -3.81 13.03
C GLY A 328 7.18 -2.45 13.17
N LEU A 329 6.19 -2.20 12.32
CA LEU A 329 5.30 -1.03 12.40
C LEU A 329 3.87 -1.48 12.69
N ILE A 330 3.03 -0.54 13.10
CA ILE A 330 1.69 -0.80 13.68
C ILE A 330 0.64 0.12 13.04
N ASP A 331 -0.63 -0.24 13.24
CA ASP A 331 -1.79 0.61 12.98
C ASP A 331 -1.67 1.98 13.70
N LYS A 332 -1.71 1.95 15.03
CA LYS A 332 -1.67 3.12 15.91
C LYS A 332 -1.09 2.73 17.28
N PRO A 333 -0.73 3.69 18.16
CA PRO A 333 -0.25 3.39 19.50
C PRO A 333 -1.17 2.41 20.26
N GLY A 334 -0.57 1.40 20.89
CA GLY A 334 -1.29 0.37 21.64
C GLY A 334 -1.72 -0.86 20.81
N LYS A 335 -1.57 -0.83 19.49
CA LYS A 335 -1.81 -2.01 18.63
C LYS A 335 -0.55 -2.88 18.49
N TYR A 336 -0.76 -4.15 18.16
CA TYR A 336 0.32 -5.08 17.86
C TYR A 336 1.00 -4.75 16.54
N ARG A 337 2.24 -5.20 16.40
CA ARG A 337 2.98 -5.18 15.13
C ARG A 337 2.59 -6.36 14.26
N ASP A 338 2.65 -6.14 12.96
CA ASP A 338 2.48 -7.16 11.92
C ASP A 338 3.19 -6.73 10.63
N GLU A 339 3.28 -7.64 9.66
CA GLU A 339 3.96 -7.42 8.38
C GLU A 339 3.14 -6.53 7.46
N TYR A 340 1.80 -6.58 7.56
CA TYR A 340 0.89 -5.75 6.79
C TYR A 340 1.14 -4.26 7.06
N HIS A 341 1.06 -3.84 8.32
CA HIS A 341 1.35 -2.46 8.72
C HIS A 341 2.82 -2.13 8.49
N SER A 342 3.75 -3.06 8.74
CA SER A 342 5.16 -2.83 8.40
C SER A 342 5.36 -2.47 6.93
N CYS A 343 4.70 -3.19 6.03
CA CYS A 343 4.72 -2.94 4.59
C CYS A 343 4.10 -1.59 4.23
N TYR A 344 2.84 -1.36 4.60
CA TYR A 344 2.10 -0.19 4.13
C TYR A 344 2.50 1.11 4.85
N VAL A 345 2.96 1.05 6.09
CA VAL A 345 3.52 2.22 6.78
C VAL A 345 4.86 2.62 6.15
N LEU A 346 5.76 1.66 5.86
CA LEU A 346 7.01 1.98 5.14
C LEU A 346 6.76 2.46 3.72
N SER A 347 5.77 1.89 3.04
CA SER A 347 5.36 2.34 1.71
C SER A 347 4.83 3.78 1.76
N GLY A 348 4.02 4.12 2.76
CA GLY A 348 3.54 5.48 3.00
C GLY A 348 4.66 6.46 3.36
N LEU A 349 5.64 6.01 4.16
CA LEU A 349 6.84 6.81 4.46
C LEU A 349 7.63 7.12 3.18
N SER A 350 7.79 6.14 2.29
CA SER A 350 8.40 6.33 0.98
C SER A 350 7.63 7.37 0.16
N ILE A 351 6.29 7.26 0.09
CA ILE A 351 5.46 8.24 -0.64
C ILE A 351 5.57 9.65 -0.05
N ALA A 352 5.67 9.81 1.27
CA ALA A 352 5.81 11.13 1.91
C ALA A 352 7.23 11.71 1.86
N GLN A 353 8.22 10.90 1.49
CA GLN A 353 9.60 11.31 1.34
C GLN A 353 9.95 11.66 -0.10
N HIS A 354 9.38 10.96 -1.08
CA HIS A 354 9.76 11.06 -2.49
C HIS A 354 8.64 11.67 -3.32
N PHE A 355 8.91 12.83 -3.91
CA PHE A 355 7.94 13.53 -4.75
C PHE A 355 8.63 14.12 -5.97
N ASN A 356 8.14 13.74 -7.15
CA ASN A 356 8.80 14.01 -8.43
C ASN A 356 10.27 13.55 -8.42
N SER A 357 11.21 14.48 -8.62
CA SER A 357 12.66 14.24 -8.58
C SER A 357 13.31 14.68 -7.26
N ASP A 358 12.51 15.22 -6.34
CA ASP A 358 12.98 15.74 -5.06
C ASP A 358 12.59 14.79 -3.91
N PHE A 359 13.28 14.95 -2.78
CA PHE A 359 12.96 14.22 -1.58
C PHE A 359 13.06 15.09 -0.33
N GLU A 360 12.13 14.87 0.60
CA GLU A 360 12.04 15.57 1.87
C GLU A 360 12.03 14.55 3.00
N VAL A 361 13.09 14.52 3.80
CA VAL A 361 13.24 13.55 4.90
C VAL A 361 13.15 14.29 6.22
N LEU A 362 12.15 13.94 7.03
CA LEU A 362 12.01 14.44 8.38
C LEU A 362 13.02 13.78 9.32
N GLY A 363 13.73 14.60 10.11
CA GLY A 363 14.72 14.14 11.08
C GLY A 363 16.07 13.78 10.43
N ASN A 364 16.66 12.67 10.85
CA ASN A 364 17.95 12.23 10.33
C ASN A 364 17.84 11.75 8.87
N SER A 365 18.83 12.04 8.03
CA SER A 365 18.86 11.56 6.64
C SER A 365 18.80 10.03 6.52
N ARG A 366 19.22 9.27 7.54
CA ARG A 366 19.09 7.80 7.60
C ARG A 366 17.65 7.30 7.70
N ASN A 367 16.67 8.19 7.90
CA ASN A 367 15.24 7.88 7.84
C ASN A 367 14.74 7.65 6.42
N GLU A 368 15.51 8.06 5.41
CA GLU A 368 15.16 7.85 4.00
C GLU A 368 14.95 6.35 3.71
N VAL A 369 13.79 5.98 3.20
CA VAL A 369 13.53 4.64 2.65
C VAL A 369 13.53 4.72 1.13
N ALA A 370 13.81 3.62 0.44
CA ALA A 370 13.86 3.63 -1.02
C ALA A 370 12.50 4.01 -1.64
N CYS A 371 12.53 4.60 -2.83
CA CYS A 371 11.32 5.04 -3.54
C CYS A 371 10.47 3.83 -4.03
N THR A 372 9.18 3.84 -3.69
CA THR A 372 8.17 2.88 -4.16
C THR A 372 7.35 3.44 -5.32
N HIS A 373 6.97 2.60 -6.27
CA HIS A 373 6.10 3.00 -7.37
C HIS A 373 4.64 3.13 -6.90
N PRO A 374 3.96 4.28 -7.10
CA PRO A 374 2.66 4.55 -6.51
C PRO A 374 1.54 3.63 -7.05
N VAL A 375 1.63 3.15 -8.30
CA VAL A 375 0.62 2.23 -8.87
C VAL A 375 0.75 0.79 -8.36
N TYR A 376 1.97 0.27 -8.18
CA TYR A 376 2.21 -1.17 -7.97
C TYR A 376 2.71 -1.50 -6.56
N ASN A 377 3.14 -0.49 -5.82
CA ASN A 377 3.82 -0.60 -4.53
C ASN A 377 4.99 -1.60 -4.54
N ILE A 378 5.92 -1.36 -5.46
CA ILE A 378 7.18 -2.09 -5.61
C ILE A 378 8.28 -1.03 -5.76
N ARG A 379 9.46 -1.28 -5.18
CA ARG A 379 10.64 -0.42 -5.38
C ARG A 379 10.92 -0.20 -6.87
N VAL A 380 11.12 1.06 -7.27
CA VAL A 380 11.10 1.48 -8.69
C VAL A 380 12.11 0.73 -9.56
N ASP A 381 13.31 0.46 -9.06
CA ASP A 381 14.37 -0.27 -9.77
C ASP A 381 14.03 -1.75 -10.00
N LEU A 382 13.45 -2.42 -9.00
CA LEU A 382 13.02 -3.82 -9.07
C LEU A 382 11.83 -3.97 -10.02
N LEU A 383 10.87 -3.03 -9.95
CA LEU A 383 9.77 -2.95 -10.90
C LEU A 383 10.28 -2.81 -12.33
N ARG A 384 11.20 -1.86 -12.59
CA ARG A 384 11.78 -1.66 -13.92
C ARG A 384 12.44 -2.94 -14.44
N LYS A 385 13.18 -3.66 -13.59
CA LYS A 385 13.81 -4.94 -13.94
C LYS A 385 12.77 -5.99 -14.37
N GLY A 386 11.68 -6.13 -13.62
CA GLY A 386 10.59 -7.06 -13.96
C GLY A 386 9.91 -6.70 -15.29
N LEU A 387 9.57 -5.42 -15.47
CA LEU A 387 8.91 -4.95 -16.70
C LEU A 387 9.77 -5.16 -17.96
N LEU A 388 11.08 -4.91 -17.87
CA LEU A 388 12.00 -5.18 -18.99
C LEU A 388 12.01 -6.66 -19.36
N TYR A 389 12.09 -7.56 -18.37
CA TYR A 389 12.08 -8.99 -18.61
C TYR A 389 10.80 -9.46 -19.34
N PHE A 390 9.61 -9.09 -18.85
CA PHE A 390 8.35 -9.52 -19.46
C PHE A 390 8.06 -8.88 -20.81
N ARG A 391 8.66 -7.71 -21.10
CA ARG A 391 8.59 -7.08 -22.42
C ARG A 391 9.46 -7.79 -23.45
N GLU A 392 10.65 -8.24 -23.05
CA GLU A 392 11.61 -8.92 -23.93
C GLU A 392 11.23 -10.39 -24.19
N THR A 393 10.63 -11.05 -23.20
CA THR A 393 10.10 -12.41 -23.32
C THR A 393 8.67 -12.36 -23.84
N LYS A 394 8.48 -12.16 -25.16
CA LYS A 394 7.13 -12.21 -25.75
C LYS A 394 6.49 -13.58 -25.51
N LEU A 395 5.17 -13.60 -25.26
CA LEU A 395 4.40 -14.84 -25.46
C LEU A 395 4.58 -15.21 -26.93
N VAL A 396 4.86 -16.48 -27.22
CA VAL A 396 4.88 -16.95 -28.60
C VAL A 396 3.46 -16.71 -29.13
N GLU A 397 3.33 -15.87 -30.15
CA GLU A 397 2.04 -15.66 -30.82
C GLU A 397 1.67 -17.00 -31.48
N GLU A 398 0.87 -17.81 -30.80
CA GLU A 398 0.08 -18.84 -31.48
C GLU A 398 -1.07 -18.13 -32.21
N LEU A 399 -0.77 -17.83 -33.48
CA LEU A 399 -1.63 -17.56 -34.65
C LEU A 399 -3.10 -17.17 -34.43
#